data_AF-A0A379X0G4-F1
#
_entry.id   AF-A0A379X0G4-F1
#
_cell.length_a   1.000
_cell.length_b   1.000
_cell.length_c   1.000
_cell.angle_alpha   90.00
_cell.angle_beta   90.00
_cell.angle_gamma   90.00
#
_symmetry.space_group_name_H-M   'P 1'
#
loop_
_entity.id
_entity.type
_entity.pdbx_description
1 polymer ?
#
loop_
_entity_poly.entity_id
_entity_poly.type
_entity_poly.pdbx_seq_one_letter_code
_entity_poly.pdbx_strand_id
1 'polypeptide(L)'
;MANLVIHTDLNCLSVVQYAVDVLEVEHIIICGHSGCGGIKAAVENPELGLINNWLLHIRDIWLKHSSLLGKMPEEQRLDALYELNVMEQVYNLGAFHHYAVSVETRSECDHSRLGVQYQ
;
A
#
# COMPACT_ATOMS: atom_id res chain seq x y z
N MET A 1 -7.44 -3.29 3.91
CA MET A 1 -7.97 -2.04 3.32
C MET A 1 -6.79 -1.18 2.87
N ALA A 2 -6.84 -0.57 1.68
CA ALA A 2 -5.83 0.38 1.17
C ALA A 2 -4.37 -0.14 1.17
N ASN A 3 -4.19 -1.46 1.04
CA ASN A 3 -2.91 -2.15 0.86
C ASN A 3 -1.75 -1.63 1.73
N LEU A 4 -2.03 -1.27 2.98
CA LEU A 4 -1.05 -0.75 3.94
C LEU A 4 -0.15 -1.84 4.53
N VAL A 5 1.13 -1.52 4.68
CA VAL A 5 2.16 -2.32 5.36
C VAL A 5 2.68 -1.50 6.54
N ILE A 6 2.29 -1.88 7.75
CA ILE A 6 2.61 -1.16 8.97
C ILE A 6 3.62 -1.97 9.78
N HIS A 7 4.68 -1.32 10.28
CA HIS A 7 5.77 -1.99 10.99
C HIS A 7 5.36 -2.69 12.30
N THR A 8 4.15 -2.46 12.78
CA THR A 8 3.59 -3.08 13.99
C THR A 8 2.37 -3.95 13.70
N ASP A 9 1.96 -4.11 12.44
CA ASP A 9 0.84 -4.97 12.08
C ASP A 9 1.29 -6.43 11.96
N LEU A 10 1.10 -7.18 13.05
CA LEU A 10 1.42 -8.61 13.08
C LEU A 10 0.58 -9.44 12.08
N ASN A 11 -0.57 -8.95 11.62
CA ASN A 11 -1.34 -9.64 10.59
C ASN A 11 -0.53 -9.69 9.29
N CYS A 12 -0.16 -8.52 8.76
CA CYS A 12 0.64 -8.44 7.54
C CYS A 12 2.03 -9.08 7.72
N LEU A 13 2.72 -8.77 8.81
CA LEU A 13 4.10 -9.20 9.01
C LEU A 13 4.24 -10.72 9.19
N SER A 14 3.27 -11.39 9.82
CA SER A 14 3.30 -12.85 9.94
C SER A 14 3.10 -13.55 8.59
N VAL A 15 2.25 -12.99 7.71
CA VAL A 15 2.06 -13.50 6.34
C VAL A 15 3.34 -13.31 5.52
N VAL A 16 3.96 -12.13 5.59
CA VAL A 16 5.23 -11.85 4.92
C VAL A 16 6.31 -12.81 5.40
N GLN A 17 6.47 -12.97 6.72
CA GLN A 17 7.46 -13.87 7.29
C GLN A 17 7.26 -15.30 6.79
N TYR A 18 6.03 -15.81 6.84
CA TYR A 18 5.75 -17.16 6.38
C TYR A 18 6.03 -17.32 4.88
N ALA A 19 5.64 -16.35 4.06
CA ALA A 19 5.89 -16.38 2.63
C ALA A 19 7.39 -16.42 2.31
N VAL A 20 8.23 -15.69 3.04
CA VAL A 20 9.67 -15.64 2.77
C VAL A 20 10.42 -16.79 3.44
N ASP A 21 10.23 -16.99 4.74
CA ASP A 21 11.03 -17.93 5.53
C ASP A 21 10.59 -19.39 5.35
N VAL A 22 9.33 -19.63 4.97
CA VAL A 22 8.75 -20.98 4.87
C VAL A 22 8.40 -21.37 3.45
N LEU A 23 7.76 -20.46 2.69
CA LEU A 23 7.41 -20.73 1.29
C LEU A 23 8.50 -20.33 0.30
N GLU A 24 9.54 -19.63 0.76
CA GLU A 24 10.70 -19.22 -0.04
C GLU A 24 10.31 -18.44 -1.33
N VAL A 25 9.31 -17.55 -1.24
CA VAL A 25 8.90 -16.74 -2.41
C VAL A 25 9.98 -15.75 -2.81
N GLU A 26 10.23 -15.63 -4.11
CA GLU A 26 11.26 -14.73 -4.67
C GLU A 26 10.78 -13.27 -4.81
N HIS A 27 9.45 -13.07 -4.89
CA HIS A 27 8.82 -11.80 -5.20
C HIS A 27 7.63 -11.53 -4.26
N ILE A 28 7.57 -10.30 -3.71
CA ILE A 28 6.38 -9.78 -3.05
C ILE A 28 5.88 -8.58 -3.86
N ILE A 29 4.60 -8.60 -4.21
CA ILE A 29 3.99 -7.53 -5.00
C ILE A 29 3.01 -6.76 -4.13
N ILE A 30 3.18 -5.44 -4.07
CA ILE A 30 2.21 -4.55 -3.45
C ILE A 30 1.37 -3.91 -4.56
N CYS A 31 0.13 -4.38 -4.67
CA CYS A 31 -0.83 -3.87 -5.63
C CYS A 31 -1.73 -2.81 -4.99
N GLY A 32 -1.68 -1.60 -5.50
CA GLY A 32 -2.72 -0.59 -5.30
C GLY A 32 -3.80 -0.69 -6.37
N HIS A 33 -4.79 0.19 -6.26
CA HIS A 33 -5.77 0.37 -7.33
C HIS A 33 -6.35 1.78 -7.33
N SER A 34 -6.64 2.29 -8.52
CA SER A 34 -7.39 3.53 -8.71
C SER A 34 -8.79 3.41 -8.10
N GLY A 35 -9.33 4.54 -7.64
CA GLY A 35 -10.66 4.58 -7.02
C GLY A 35 -10.74 3.89 -5.65
N CYS A 36 -9.62 3.65 -4.96
CA CYS A 36 -9.63 3.03 -3.65
C CYS A 36 -10.44 3.83 -2.63
N GLY A 37 -11.57 3.26 -2.19
CA GLY A 37 -12.46 3.89 -1.22
C GLY A 37 -11.80 4.19 0.12
N GLY A 38 -10.82 3.38 0.54
CA GLY A 38 -10.05 3.64 1.77
C GLY A 38 -9.16 4.88 1.65
N ILE A 39 -8.46 5.03 0.53
CA ILE A 39 -7.61 6.21 0.28
C ILE A 39 -8.48 7.47 0.13
N LYS A 40 -9.61 7.37 -0.59
CA LYS A 40 -10.58 8.46 -0.68
C LYS A 40 -11.13 8.87 0.69
N ALA A 41 -11.55 7.90 1.51
CA ALA A 41 -12.02 8.15 2.88
C ALA A 41 -10.94 8.74 3.80
N ALA A 42 -9.66 8.43 3.56
CA ALA A 42 -8.58 9.05 4.32
C ALA A 42 -8.52 10.57 4.07
N VAL A 43 -8.69 11.00 2.81
CA VAL A 43 -8.69 12.42 2.42
C VAL A 43 -9.98 13.12 2.84
N GLU A 44 -11.15 12.52 2.60
CA GLU A 44 -12.45 13.09 2.96
C GLU A 44 -12.67 13.15 4.48
N ASN A 45 -11.99 12.28 5.22
CA ASN A 45 -12.05 12.16 6.68
C ASN A 45 -13.49 12.14 7.27
N PRO A 46 -14.40 11.28 6.76
CA PRO A 46 -15.70 11.08 7.39
C PRO A 46 -15.53 10.39 8.75
N GLU A 47 -16.56 10.48 9.60
CA GLU A 47 -16.59 9.82 10.90
C GLU A 47 -16.95 8.33 10.73
N LEU A 48 -15.94 7.45 10.67
CA LEU A 48 -16.07 5.99 10.49
C LEU A 48 -15.62 5.20 11.74
N GLY A 49 -15.43 5.88 12.87
CA GLY A 49 -15.00 5.25 14.13
C GLY A 49 -13.61 4.64 14.06
N LEU A 50 -13.48 3.36 14.43
CA LEU A 50 -12.18 2.66 14.49
C LEU A 50 -11.43 2.65 13.15
N ILE A 51 -12.16 2.69 12.03
CA ILE A 51 -11.57 2.75 10.69
C ILE A 51 -10.68 4.00 10.54
N ASN A 52 -11.05 5.13 11.16
CA ASN A 52 -10.25 6.35 11.06
C ASN A 52 -8.83 6.17 11.59
N ASN A 53 -8.61 5.30 12.59
CA ASN A 53 -7.28 5.00 13.11
C ASN A 53 -6.40 4.31 12.08
N TRP A 54 -6.98 3.36 11.32
CA TRP A 54 -6.27 2.71 10.22
C TRP A 54 -5.96 3.70 9.08
N LEU A 55 -6.91 4.58 8.79
CA LEU A 55 -6.74 5.61 7.75
C LEU A 55 -5.72 6.69 8.12
N LEU A 56 -5.30 6.83 9.39
CA LEU A 56 -4.23 7.75 9.78
C LEU A 56 -2.94 7.48 9.01
N HIS A 57 -2.61 6.21 8.76
CA HIS A 57 -1.41 5.86 8.00
C HIS A 57 -1.41 6.43 6.58
N ILE A 58 -2.57 6.54 5.93
CA ILE A 58 -2.70 7.17 4.60
C ILE A 58 -2.61 8.69 4.72
N ARG A 59 -3.18 9.27 5.79
CA ARG A 59 -3.06 10.71 6.07
C ARG A 59 -1.62 11.12 6.35
N ASP A 60 -0.84 10.26 7.00
CA ASP A 60 0.58 10.50 7.21
C ASP A 60 1.33 10.57 5.87
N ILE A 61 0.98 9.72 4.90
CA ILE A 61 1.52 9.78 3.53
C ILE A 61 1.12 11.09 2.85
N TRP A 62 -0.15 11.49 2.96
CA TRP A 62 -0.62 12.79 2.44
C TRP A 62 0.17 13.97 3.03
N LEU A 63 0.37 13.97 4.35
CA LEU A 63 1.11 15.02 5.05
C LEU A 63 2.59 15.04 4.64
N LYS A 64 3.23 13.86 4.59
CA LYS A 64 4.62 13.68 4.14
C LYS A 64 4.85 14.24 2.73
N HIS A 65 3.89 14.04 1.82
CA HIS A 65 3.97 14.48 0.43
C HIS A 65 3.18 15.76 0.13
N SER A 66 2.71 16.48 1.15
CA SER A 66 1.86 17.66 0.99
C SER A 66 2.45 18.76 0.11
N SER A 67 3.78 18.94 0.16
CA SER A 67 4.49 19.91 -0.70
C SER A 67 4.46 19.52 -2.18
N LEU A 68 4.52 18.22 -2.50
CA LEU A 68 4.41 17.71 -3.86
C LEU A 68 2.97 17.82 -4.35
N LEU A 69 2.02 17.30 -3.55
CA LEU A 69 0.59 17.31 -3.86
C LEU A 69 0.07 18.74 -4.02
N GLY A 70 0.53 19.69 -3.19
CA GLY A 70 0.12 21.10 -3.25
C GLY A 70 0.49 21.81 -4.56
N LYS A 71 1.48 21.30 -5.30
CA LYS A 71 1.86 21.82 -6.63
C LYS A 71 1.02 21.24 -7.77
N MET A 72 0.26 20.18 -7.50
CA MET A 72 -0.59 19.50 -8.49
C MET A 72 -2.01 20.08 -8.49
N PRO A 73 -2.71 20.04 -9.64
CA PRO A 73 -4.15 20.31 -9.70
C PRO A 73 -4.92 19.39 -8.74
N GLU A 74 -5.98 19.91 -8.11
CA GLU A 74 -6.71 19.21 -7.05
C GLU A 74 -7.24 17.86 -7.52
N GLU A 75 -7.75 17.79 -8.75
CA GLU A 75 -8.29 16.60 -9.38
C GLU A 75 -7.25 15.48 -9.58
N GLN A 76 -5.95 15.81 -9.62
CA GLN A 76 -4.86 14.83 -9.81
C GLN A 76 -4.24 14.36 -8.50
N ARG A 77 -4.49 15.06 -7.38
CA ARG A 77 -3.86 14.75 -6.09
C ARG A 77 -4.26 13.38 -5.56
N LEU A 78 -5.52 12.99 -5.79
CA LEU A 78 -6.03 11.72 -5.32
C LEU A 78 -5.39 10.55 -6.10
N ASP A 79 -5.24 10.70 -7.41
CA ASP A 79 -4.56 9.70 -8.25
C ASP A 79 -3.09 9.57 -7.88
N ALA A 80 -2.40 10.70 -7.66
CA ALA A 80 -1.03 10.69 -7.15
C ALA A 80 -0.93 10.02 -5.78
N LEU A 81 -1.92 10.19 -4.90
CA LEU A 81 -1.96 9.54 -3.59
C LEU A 81 -2.12 8.01 -3.70
N TYR A 82 -2.84 7.50 -4.71
CA TYR A 82 -2.92 6.05 -4.96
C TYR A 82 -1.53 5.47 -5.24
N GLU A 83 -0.73 6.14 -6.07
CA GLU A 83 0.64 5.72 -6.40
C GLU A 83 1.58 5.86 -5.22
N LEU A 84 1.57 7.02 -4.55
CA LEU A 84 2.39 7.29 -3.37
C LEU A 84 2.13 6.28 -2.25
N ASN A 85 0.87 5.87 -2.05
CA ASN A 85 0.53 4.85 -1.06
C ASN A 85 1.27 3.53 -1.32
N VAL A 86 1.29 3.08 -2.57
CA VAL A 86 1.98 1.84 -2.96
C VAL A 86 3.50 2.01 -2.78
N MET A 87 4.07 3.12 -3.23
CA MET A 87 5.51 3.39 -3.09
C MET A 87 5.96 3.39 -1.62
N GLU A 88 5.19 4.02 -0.74
CA GLU A 88 5.49 4.05 0.70
C GLU A 88 5.37 2.66 1.33
N GLN A 89 4.41 1.85 0.90
CA GLN A 89 4.28 0.48 1.41
C GLN A 89 5.44 -0.42 0.96
N VAL A 90 5.93 -0.23 -0.27
CA VAL A 90 7.13 -0.91 -0.76
C VAL A 90 8.34 -0.52 0.09
N TYR A 91 8.48 0.77 0.39
CA TYR A 91 9.53 1.26 1.27
C TYR A 91 9.41 0.67 2.69
N ASN A 92 8.21 0.65 3.27
CA ASN A 92 7.98 0.08 4.60
C ASN A 92 8.35 -1.41 4.66
N LEU A 93 8.01 -2.17 3.61
CA LEU A 93 8.35 -3.58 3.53
C LEU A 93 9.87 -3.79 3.36
N GLY A 94 10.51 -3.04 2.44
CA GLY A 94 11.95 -3.16 2.18
C GLY A 94 12.83 -2.69 3.34
N ALA A 95 12.33 -1.81 4.21
CA ALA A 95 13.04 -1.38 5.40
C ALA A 95 13.13 -2.47 6.50
N PHE A 96 12.32 -3.54 6.41
CA PHE A 96 12.51 -4.71 7.26
C PHE A 96 13.77 -5.46 6.84
N HIS A 97 14.82 -5.35 7.66
CA HIS A 97 16.18 -5.85 7.42
C HIS A 97 16.31 -7.37 7.24
N HIS A 98 15.20 -8.12 7.28
CA HIS A 98 15.19 -9.57 7.16
C HIS A 98 14.75 -10.07 5.77
N TYR A 99 14.20 -9.21 4.90
CA TYR A 99 13.62 -9.67 3.63
C TYR A 99 14.29 -8.96 2.45
N ALA A 100 15.33 -9.60 1.88
CA ALA A 100 15.89 -9.22 0.58
C ALA A 100 15.00 -9.76 -0.55
N VAL A 101 13.74 -9.33 -0.57
CA VAL A 101 12.76 -9.71 -1.59
C VAL A 101 12.61 -8.57 -2.57
N SER A 102 12.50 -8.89 -3.86
CA SER A 102 12.15 -7.88 -4.85
C SER A 102 10.70 -7.45 -4.63
N VAL A 103 10.52 -6.16 -4.34
CA VAL A 103 9.21 -5.59 -4.11
C VAL A 103 8.81 -4.75 -5.31
N GLU A 104 7.70 -5.11 -5.94
CA GLU A 104 7.17 -4.42 -7.11
C GLU A 104 5.91 -3.64 -6.77
N THR A 105 5.78 -2.47 -7.40
CA THR A 105 4.55 -1.67 -7.39
C THR A 105 3.68 -2.07 -8.57
N ARG A 106 2.36 -2.22 -8.36
CA ARG A 106 1.38 -2.28 -9.45
C ARG A 106 0.22 -1.34 -9.16
N SER A 107 -0.10 -0.46 -10.11
CA SER A 107 -1.22 0.49 -10.04
C SER A 107 -2.57 -0.16 -10.36
N GLU A 108 -2.57 -1.30 -11.06
CA GLU A 108 -3.77 -2.08 -11.35
C GLU A 108 -3.48 -3.59 -11.23
N CYS A 109 -4.39 -4.31 -10.58
CA CYS A 109 -4.34 -5.76 -10.48
C CYS A 109 -4.87 -6.36 -11.80
N ASP A 110 -4.05 -6.38 -12.85
CA ASP A 110 -4.37 -7.10 -14.08
C ASP A 110 -4.24 -8.62 -13.82
N HIS A 111 -5.38 -9.26 -13.56
CA HIS A 111 -5.47 -10.70 -13.32
C HIS A 111 -4.96 -11.55 -14.50
N SER A 112 -4.82 -11.00 -15.71
CA SER A 112 -4.37 -11.75 -16.89
C SER A 112 -2.86 -12.01 -16.93
N ARG A 113 -2.07 -11.33 -16.09
CA ARG A 113 -0.61 -11.47 -16.00
C ARG A 113 -0.12 -12.13 -14.71
N LEU A 114 -1.04 -12.53 -13.84
CA LEU A 114 -0.73 -13.45 -12.76
C LEU A 114 -0.57 -14.82 -13.42
N GLY A 115 0.66 -15.34 -13.52
CA GLY A 115 0.95 -16.70 -13.98
C GLY A 115 0.38 -17.81 -13.09
N VAL A 116 -0.76 -17.57 -12.43
CA VAL A 116 -1.50 -18.54 -11.65
C VAL A 116 -2.49 -19.22 -12.60
N GLN A 117 -2.02 -20.24 -13.31
CA GLN A 117 -2.93 -21.22 -13.89
C GLN A 117 -3.55 -22.00 -12.72
N TYR A 118 -4.85 -21.81 -12.49
CA TYR A 118 -5.61 -22.77 -11.68
C TYR A 118 -5.58 -24.12 -12.40
N GLN A 119 -5.00 -25.14 -11.78
CA GLN A 119 -5.31 -26.55 -12.08
C GLN A 119 -6.53 -26.98 -11.27
#